data_AF-A0A830FFR0-F1
#
_entry.id   AF-A0A830FFR0-F1
#
_cell.length_a   1.000
_cell.length_b   1.000
_cell.length_c   1.000
_cell.angle_alpha   90.00
_cell.angle_beta   90.00
_cell.angle_gamma   90.00
#
_symmetry.space_group_name_H-M   'P 1'
#
loop_
_entity.id
_entity.type
_entity.pdbx_description
1 polymer ?
#
loop_
_entity_poly.entity_id
_entity_poly.type
_entity_poly.pdbx_seq_one_letter_code
_entity_poly.pdbx_strand_id
1 'polypeptide(L)'
;MPSTSDDEVREVAREAARAEVRRLFEKVVYFLAGVSLLCGSFYAPSAVAGADSTVEATVTAGIGLFFLGGGVYLLAYVFDVDRRVARWLRNRFA
;
A
#
# COMPACT_ATOMS: atom_id res chain seq x y z
N MET A 1 -34.96 -6.87 29.14
CA MET A 1 -34.64 -5.92 28.06
C MET A 1 -33.14 -5.81 28.02
N PRO A 2 -32.45 -6.22 26.92
CA PRO A 2 -31.05 -5.85 26.75
C PRO A 2 -30.95 -4.33 26.85
N SER A 3 -30.06 -3.82 27.70
CA SER A 3 -29.92 -2.39 27.91
C SER A 3 -29.41 -1.77 26.62
N THR A 4 -29.98 -0.63 26.24
CA THR A 4 -29.59 0.17 25.06
C THR A 4 -28.06 0.36 24.93
N SER A 5 -27.34 0.29 26.05
CA SER A 5 -25.88 0.30 26.12
C SER A 5 -25.19 -0.87 25.39
N ASP A 6 -25.73 -2.09 25.49
CA ASP A 6 -25.09 -3.29 24.92
C ASP A 6 -25.28 -3.35 23.39
N ASP A 7 -26.41 -2.84 22.91
CA ASP A 7 -26.68 -2.70 21.48
C ASP A 7 -25.84 -1.57 20.86
N GLU A 8 -25.69 -0.42 21.55
CA GLU A 8 -24.78 0.66 21.12
C GLU A 8 -23.32 0.22 21.09
N VAL A 9 -22.85 -0.50 22.13
CA VAL A 9 -21.47 -1.01 22.18
C VAL A 9 -21.21 -2.01 21.04
N ARG A 10 -22.20 -2.86 20.71
CA ARG A 10 -22.11 -3.77 19.55
C ARG A 10 -22.09 -3.04 18.21
N GLU A 11 -22.83 -1.95 18.08
CA GLU A 11 -22.88 -1.14 16.87
C GLU A 11 -21.54 -0.44 16.63
N VAL A 12 -20.99 0.22 17.66
CA VAL A 12 -19.65 0.84 17.61
C VAL A 12 -18.56 -0.19 17.31
N ALA A 13 -18.63 -1.38 17.91
CA ALA A 13 -17.69 -2.46 17.63
C ALA A 13 -17.77 -2.97 16.17
N ARG A 14 -18.97 -3.02 15.59
CA ARG A 14 -19.18 -3.38 14.17
C ARG A 14 -18.65 -2.31 13.23
N GLU A 15 -18.84 -1.04 13.55
CA GLU A 15 -18.29 0.08 12.76
C GLU A 15 -16.77 0.09 12.81
N ALA A 16 -16.17 -0.09 14.00
CA ALA A 16 -14.73 -0.22 14.17
C ALA A 16 -14.17 -1.42 13.38
N ALA A 17 -14.85 -2.57 13.43
CA ALA A 17 -14.45 -3.75 12.65
C ALA A 17 -14.54 -3.50 11.13
N ARG A 18 -15.59 -2.82 10.64
CA ARG A 18 -15.69 -2.45 9.21
C ARG A 18 -14.61 -1.47 8.79
N ALA A 19 -14.28 -0.49 9.64
CA ALA A 19 -13.19 0.44 9.40
C ALA A 19 -11.83 -0.27 9.31
N GLU A 20 -11.59 -1.24 10.21
CA GLU A 20 -10.36 -2.03 10.22
C GLU A 20 -10.25 -2.93 8.98
N VAL A 21 -11.35 -3.60 8.58
CA VAL A 21 -11.41 -4.40 7.35
C VAL A 21 -11.15 -3.54 6.12
N ARG A 22 -11.74 -2.34 6.05
CA ARG A 22 -11.50 -1.40 4.94
C ARG A 22 -10.04 -0.97 4.87
N ARG A 23 -9.43 -0.67 6.03
CA ARG A 23 -8.02 -0.29 6.13
C ARG A 23 -7.08 -1.44 5.74
N LEU A 24 -7.40 -2.68 6.13
CA LEU A 24 -6.67 -3.88 5.72
C LEU A 24 -6.78 -4.10 4.21
N PHE A 25 -7.97 -3.96 3.65
CA PHE A 25 -8.19 -4.07 2.21
C PHE A 25 -7.39 -3.03 1.43
N GLU A 26 -7.43 -1.77 1.87
CA GLU A 26 -6.66 -0.67 1.27
C GLU A 26 -5.14 -0.93 1.32
N LYS A 27 -4.61 -1.45 2.44
CA LYS A 27 -3.20 -1.88 2.54
C LYS A 27 -2.86 -2.97 1.53
N VAL A 28 -3.70 -4.00 1.41
CA VAL A 28 -3.49 -5.10 0.47
C VAL A 28 -3.47 -4.59 -0.96
N VAL A 29 -4.39 -3.67 -1.31
CA VAL A 29 -4.44 -3.03 -2.62
C VAL A 29 -3.17 -2.22 -2.89
N TYR A 30 -2.74 -1.34 -1.96
CA TYR A 30 -1.52 -0.56 -2.15
C TYR A 30 -0.25 -1.41 -2.19
N PHE A 31 -0.21 -2.50 -1.41
CA PHE A 31 0.89 -3.46 -1.44
C PHE A 31 0.98 -4.14 -2.80
N LEU A 32 -0.13 -4.70 -3.29
CA LEU A 32 -0.21 -5.33 -4.62
C LEU A 32 0.13 -4.33 -5.74
N ALA A 33 -0.39 -3.11 -5.66
CA ALA A 33 -0.08 -2.06 -6.62
C ALA A 33 1.41 -1.70 -6.61
N GLY A 34 2.00 -1.52 -5.42
CA GLY A 34 3.41 -1.19 -5.30
C GLY A 34 4.33 -2.32 -5.78
N VAL A 35 4.01 -3.58 -5.48
CA VAL A 35 4.72 -4.76 -6.01
C VAL A 35 4.60 -4.83 -7.52
N SER A 36 3.41 -4.57 -8.08
CA SER A 36 3.18 -4.59 -9.53
C SER A 36 4.00 -3.52 -10.25
N LEU A 37 4.08 -2.31 -9.69
CA LEU A 37 4.93 -1.23 -10.20
C LEU A 37 6.41 -1.61 -10.13
N LEU A 38 6.88 -2.18 -9.02
CA LEU A 38 8.23 -2.70 -8.89
C LEU A 38 8.55 -3.77 -9.95
N CYS A 39 7.66 -4.74 -10.13
CA CYS A 39 7.77 -5.74 -11.19
C CYS A 39 7.85 -5.10 -12.57
N GLY A 40 7.01 -4.11 -12.87
CA GLY A 40 7.04 -3.36 -14.13
C GLY A 40 8.36 -2.61 -14.35
N SER A 41 8.96 -2.07 -13.29
CA SER A 41 10.26 -1.39 -13.36
C SER A 41 11.39 -2.30 -13.85
N PHE A 42 11.37 -3.59 -13.49
CA PHE A 42 12.39 -4.55 -13.92
C PHE A 42 12.38 -4.83 -15.44
N TYR A 43 11.28 -4.53 -16.14
CA TYR A 43 11.21 -4.64 -17.60
C TYR A 43 11.78 -3.41 -18.32
N ALA A 44 12.01 -2.31 -17.61
CA ALA A 44 12.50 -1.07 -18.22
C ALA A 44 13.89 -1.22 -18.87
N PRO A 45 14.90 -1.90 -18.26
CA PRO A 45 16.21 -2.06 -18.90
C PRO A 45 16.15 -2.79 -20.25
N SER A 46 15.33 -3.85 -20.36
CA SER A 46 15.12 -4.56 -21.63
C SER A 46 14.42 -3.70 -22.68
N ALA A 47 13.45 -2.88 -22.26
CA ALA A 47 12.75 -1.97 -23.17
C ALA A 47 13.66 -0.81 -23.63
N VAL A 48 14.53 -0.30 -22.76
CA VAL A 48 15.55 0.70 -23.09
C VAL A 48 16.56 0.14 -24.10
N ALA A 49 16.98 -1.12 -23.93
CA ALA A 49 17.92 -1.77 -24.84
C ALA A 49 17.34 -2.03 -26.24
N GLY A 50 16.01 -2.12 -26.37
CA GLY A 50 15.32 -2.33 -27.63
C GLY A 50 14.82 -1.05 -28.32
N ALA A 51 15.13 0.13 -27.78
CA ALA A 51 14.68 1.39 -28.34
C ALA A 51 15.44 1.77 -29.62
N ASP A 52 14.72 2.26 -30.63
CA ASP A 52 15.30 2.65 -31.93
C ASP A 52 15.96 4.04 -31.90
N SER A 53 15.73 4.80 -30.83
CA SER A 53 16.29 6.15 -30.66
C SER A 53 16.66 6.46 -29.21
N THR A 54 17.61 7.39 -29.04
CA THR A 54 18.00 7.90 -27.71
C THR A 54 16.84 8.58 -26.96
N VAL A 55 15.92 9.22 -27.69
CA VAL A 55 14.74 9.87 -27.09
C VAL A 55 13.81 8.81 -26.49
N GLU A 56 13.52 7.76 -27.26
CA GLU A 56 12.70 6.63 -26.81
C GLU A 56 13.34 5.88 -25.64
N ALA A 57 14.66 5.62 -25.69
CA ALA A 57 15.42 5.04 -24.59
C ALA A 57 15.29 5.88 -23.30
N THR A 58 15.38 7.20 -23.42
CA THR A 58 15.28 8.12 -22.27
C THR A 58 13.87 8.14 -21.67
N VAL A 59 12.83 8.18 -22.51
CA VAL A 59 11.43 8.14 -22.06
C VAL A 59 11.15 6.80 -21.36
N THR A 60 11.58 5.70 -21.94
CA THR A 60 11.40 4.35 -21.39
C THR A 60 12.12 4.18 -20.06
N ALA A 61 13.35 4.67 -19.95
CA ALA A 61 14.09 4.70 -18.69
C ALA A 61 13.36 5.55 -17.62
N GLY A 62 12.80 6.69 -18.02
CA GLY A 62 12.01 7.56 -17.14
C GLY A 62 10.75 6.86 -16.60
N ILE A 63 10.02 6.14 -17.44
CA ILE A 63 8.85 5.34 -17.03
C ILE A 63 9.27 4.25 -16.03
N GLY A 64 10.39 3.56 -16.30
CA GLY A 64 10.94 2.56 -15.38
C GLY A 64 11.30 3.12 -14.01
N LEU A 65 11.90 4.31 -13.98
CA LEU A 65 12.24 5.06 -12.77
C LEU A 65 11.00 5.51 -12.01
N PHE A 66 9.96 5.97 -12.72
CA PHE A 66 8.67 6.32 -12.13
C PHE A 66 8.01 5.11 -11.47
N PHE A 67 8.01 3.96 -12.13
CA PHE A 67 7.49 2.71 -11.57
C PHE A 67 8.29 2.24 -10.35
N LEU A 68 9.61 2.37 -10.37
CA LEU A 68 10.47 2.07 -9.23
C LEU A 68 10.10 2.97 -8.03
N GLY A 69 10.07 4.29 -8.26
CA GLY A 69 9.79 5.28 -7.21
C GLY A 69 8.37 5.13 -6.65
N GLY A 70 7.38 5.01 -7.52
CA GLY A 70 5.98 4.80 -7.14
C GLY A 70 5.78 3.49 -6.37
N GLY A 71 6.40 2.40 -6.83
CA GLY A 71 6.34 1.10 -6.16
C GLY A 71 6.97 1.14 -4.77
N VAL A 72 8.17 1.71 -4.64
CA VAL A 72 8.83 1.89 -3.34
C VAL A 72 8.02 2.78 -2.42
N TYR A 73 7.45 3.88 -2.92
CA TYR A 73 6.62 4.79 -2.13
C TYR A 73 5.37 4.10 -1.57
N LEU A 74 4.66 3.35 -2.41
CA LEU A 74 3.48 2.58 -2.01
C LEU A 74 3.81 1.52 -0.96
N LEU A 75 4.91 0.78 -1.14
CA LEU A 75 5.36 -0.21 -0.14
C LEU A 75 5.75 0.48 1.16
N ALA A 76 6.52 1.57 1.11
CA ALA A 76 6.92 2.32 2.29
C ALA A 76 5.72 2.87 3.06
N TYR A 77 4.67 3.31 2.35
CA TYR A 77 3.41 3.74 2.97
C TYR A 77 2.73 2.59 3.72
N VAL A 78 2.62 1.40 3.12
CA VAL A 78 2.04 0.22 3.79
C VAL A 78 2.83 -0.14 5.04
N PHE A 79 4.17 -0.20 4.93
CA PHE A 79 5.03 -0.57 6.06
C PHE A 79 5.07 0.50 7.17
N ASP A 80 4.98 1.79 6.87
CA ASP A 80 4.91 2.83 7.91
C ASP A 80 3.58 2.76 8.69
N VAL A 81 2.48 2.45 8.01
CA VAL A 81 1.19 2.22 8.68
C VAL A 81 1.28 1.00 9.61
N ASP A 82 1.93 -0.08 9.19
CA ASP A 82 2.16 -1.25 10.05
C ASP A 82 3.04 -0.93 11.26
N ARG A 83 4.12 -0.16 11.08
CA ARG A 83 4.99 0.27 12.20
C ARG A 83 4.27 1.17 13.20
N ARG A 84 3.37 2.04 12.74
CA ARG A 84 2.55 2.88 13.64
C ARG A 84 1.57 2.04 14.44
N VAL A 85 0.93 1.05 13.82
CA VAL A 85 0.03 0.11 14.51
C VAL A 85 0.80 -0.74 15.52
N ALA A 86 1.96 -1.29 15.15
CA ALA A 86 2.79 -2.08 16.06
C ALA A 86 3.30 -1.26 17.27
N ARG A 87 3.64 0.02 17.07
CA ARG A 87 3.98 0.93 18.17
C ARG A 87 2.77 1.24 19.07
N TRP A 88 1.61 1.48 18.49
CA TRP A 88 0.38 1.74 19.24
C TRP A 88 -0.02 0.52 20.10
N LEU A 89 0.02 -0.69 19.55
CA LEU A 89 -0.25 -1.93 20.29
C LEU A 89 0.75 -2.10 21.45
N ARG A 90 2.04 -1.89 21.20
CA ARG A 90 3.08 -1.99 22.23
C ARG A 90 2.84 -1.01 23.38
N ASN A 91 2.46 0.23 23.09
CA ASN A 91 2.25 1.25 24.12
C ASN A 91 0.93 1.07 24.91
N ARG A 92 -0.03 0.29 24.40
CA ARG A 92 -1.30 0.01 25.08
C ARG A 92 -1.28 -1.25 25.94
N PHE A 93 -0.40 -2.21 25.62
CA PHE A 93 -0.33 -3.51 26.26
C PHE A 93 1.02 -3.78 26.97
N ALA A 94 1.88 -2.76 27.09
CA ALA A 94 3.05 -2.75 27.97
C ALA A 94 2.76 -1.87 29.19
#